data_AF-A0A3C0TIA7-F1
#
_entry.id   AF-A0A3C0TIA7-F1
#
_cell.length_a   1.000
_cell.length_b   1.000
_cell.length_c   1.000
_cell.angle_alpha   90.00
_cell.angle_beta   90.00
_cell.angle_gamma   90.00
#
_symmetry.space_group_name_H-M   'P 1'
#
loop_
_entity.id
_entity.type
_entity.pdbx_description
1 polymer ?
#
loop_
_entity_poly.entity_id
_entity_poly.type
_entity_poly.pdbx_seq_one_letter_code
_entity_poly.pdbx_strand_id
1 'polypeptide(L)' 'MDIGKEWFMGELLDTFCMVVDEYRTGMMDEKVFQDRIFTIADRYARHVGKDVPSKEQMTLFSSPVPE' A
#
# COMPACT_ATOMS: atom_id res chain seq x y z
N MET A 1 -20.34 9.31 12.43
CA MET A 1 -19.71 9.16 11.10
C MET A 1 -18.79 10.35 10.91
N ASP A 2 -17.48 10.11 10.89
CA ASP A 2 -16.50 11.14 10.52
C ASP A 2 -16.57 11.29 8.99
N ILE A 3 -17.32 12.28 8.52
CA ILE A 3 -17.54 12.55 7.08
C ILE A 3 -16.20 12.66 6.32
N GLY A 4 -15.14 13.16 6.97
CA GLY A 4 -13.80 13.24 6.40
C GLY A 4 -13.10 11.90 6.17
N LYS A 5 -13.40 10.86 6.96
CA LYS A 5 -12.80 9.51 6.79
C LYS A 5 -13.45 8.77 5.62
N GLU A 6 -14.76 8.88 5.45
CA GLU A 6 -15.49 8.22 4.36
C GLU A 6 -15.09 8.79 3.00
N TRP A 7 -14.92 10.11 2.90
CA TRP A 7 -14.46 10.76 1.68
C TRP A 7 -13.02 10.35 1.31
N PHE A 8 -12.10 10.36 2.27
CA PHE A 8 -10.71 9.95 2.05
C PHE A 8 -10.59 8.48 1.61
N MET A 9 -11.36 7.59 2.24
CA MET A 9 -11.38 6.17 1.87
C MET A 9 -11.95 5.95 0.46
N GLY A 10 -12.93 6.76 0.05
CA GLY A 10 -13.45 6.77 -1.31
C GLY A 10 -12.38 7.15 -2.34
N GLU A 11 -11.66 8.25 -2.12
CA GLU A 11 -10.58 8.68 -3.03
C GLU A 11 -9.42 7.66 -3.09
N LEU A 12 -9.06 7.07 -1.96
CA LEU A 12 -7.99 6.08 -1.88
C LEU A 12 -8.35 4.82 -2.67
N LEU A 13 -9.59 4.35 -2.54
CA LEU A 13 -10.10 3.19 -3.26
C LEU A 13 -10.18 3.47 -4.77
N ASP A 14 -10.66 4.64 -5.17
CA ASP A 14 -10.72 5.04 -6.58
C ASP A 14 -9.33 5.04 -7.21
N THR A 15 -8.35 5.64 -6.51
CA THR A 15 -6.94 5.66 -6.93
C THR A 15 -6.38 4.24 -7.09
N PHE A 16 -6.66 3.35 -6.14
CA PHE A 16 -6.21 1.96 -6.21
C PHE A 16 -6.81 1.23 -7.42
N CYS A 17 -8.11 1.37 -7.65
CA CYS A 17 -8.78 0.77 -8.80
C CYS A 17 -8.17 1.24 -10.13
N MET A 18 -7.87 2.54 -10.24
CA MET A 18 -7.27 3.14 -11.42
C MET A 18 -5.87 2.56 -11.70
N VAL A 19 -5.02 2.45 -10.66
CA VAL A 19 -3.67 1.86 -10.78
C VAL A 19 -3.71 0.39 -11.19
N VAL A 20 -4.66 -0.38 -10.65
CA VAL A 20 -4.86 -1.79 -11.02
C VAL A 20 -5.33 -1.91 -12.48
N ASP A 21 -6.22 -1.04 -12.94
CA ASP A 21 -6.70 -1.03 -14.32
C ASP A 21 -5.58 -0.67 -15.31
N GLU A 22 -4.79 0.36 -15.03
CA GLU A 22 -3.62 0.75 -15.83
C GLU A 22 -2.60 -0.40 -15.94
N TYR A 23 -2.36 -1.15 -14.86
CA TYR A 23 -1.49 -2.32 -14.89
C TYR A 23 -2.08 -3.47 -15.72
N ARG A 24 -3.38 -3.78 -15.52
CA ARG A 24 -4.07 -4.86 -16.25
C ARG A 24 -4.17 -4.60 -17.75
N THR A 25 -4.29 -3.35 -18.16
CA THR A 25 -4.34 -2.93 -19.55
C THR A 25 -2.96 -2.84 -20.20
N GLY A 26 -1.89 -3.04 -19.43
CA GLY A 26 -0.51 -2.95 -19.91
C GLY A 26 -0.03 -1.51 -20.15
N MET A 27 -0.76 -0.51 -19.66
CA MET A 27 -0.35 0.90 -19.69
C MET A 27 0.75 1.21 -18.66
N MET A 28 1.03 0.27 -17.75
CA MET A 28 2.00 0.39 -16.68
C MET A 28 2.80 -0.89 -16.52
N ASP A 29 4.10 -0.77 -16.31
CA ASP A 29 4.97 -1.91 -16.00
C ASP A 29 4.90 -2.32 -14.51
N GLU A 30 5.33 -3.53 -14.21
CA GLU A 30 5.26 -4.12 -12.87
C GLU A 30 6.00 -3.30 -11.81
N LYS A 31 7.14 -2.68 -12.15
CA LYS A 31 7.92 -1.90 -11.20
C LYS A 31 7.19 -0.61 -10.82
N VAL A 32 6.61 0.07 -11.80
CA VAL A 32 5.80 1.28 -11.56
C VAL A 32 4.52 0.94 -10.81
N PHE A 33 3.89 -0.20 -11.11
CA PHE A 33 2.72 -0.68 -10.37
C PHE A 33 3.04 -0.89 -8.88
N GLN A 34 4.12 -1.61 -8.57
CA GLN A 34 4.52 -1.86 -7.18
C GLN A 34 4.78 -0.54 -6.42
N ASP A 35 5.52 0.40 -7.02
CA ASP A 35 5.81 1.71 -6.42
C ASP A 35 4.53 2.50 -6.09
N ARG A 36 3.56 2.50 -7.01
CA ARG A 36 2.26 3.15 -6.81
C ARG A 36 1.44 2.48 -5.71
N ILE A 37 1.42 1.15 -5.64
CA ILE A 37 0.75 0.42 -4.56
C ILE A 37 1.37 0.74 -3.21
N PHE A 38 2.71 0.78 -3.10
CA PHE A 38 3.38 1.18 -1.86
C PHE A 38 3.03 2.61 -1.45
N THR A 39 2.97 3.53 -2.40
CA THR A 39 2.57 4.93 -2.15
C THR A 39 1.15 5.04 -1.61
N ILE A 40 0.20 4.27 -2.18
CA ILE A 40 -1.19 4.21 -1.69
C ILE A 40 -1.25 3.65 -0.26
N ALA A 41 -0.54 2.55 0.00
CA ALA A 41 -0.49 1.92 1.32
C ALA A 41 0.11 2.84 2.38
N ASP A 42 1.18 3.56 2.05
CA ASP A 42 1.83 4.53 2.94
C ASP A 42 0.92 5.74 3.23
N ARG A 43 0.17 6.22 2.23
CA ARG A 43 -0.82 7.29 2.42
C ARG A 43 -1.96 6.83 3.33
N TYR A 44 -2.42 5.60 3.19
CA TYR A 44 -3.43 5.01 4.07
C TYR A 44 -2.93 4.90 5.51
N ALA A 45 -1.72 4.37 5.71
CA ALA A 45 -1.08 4.23 7.01
C ALA A 45 -1.01 5.56 7.78
N ARG A 46 -0.50 6.60 7.10
CA ARG A 46 -0.44 7.96 7.66
C ARG A 46 -1.82 8.51 8.04
N HIS A 47 -2.85 8.21 7.24
CA HIS A 47 -4.20 8.70 7.51
C HIS A 47 -4.89 7.99 8.69
N VAL A 48 -4.68 6.68 8.85
CA VAL A 48 -5.27 5.92 9.96
C VAL A 48 -4.51 6.08 11.29
N GLY A 49 -3.47 6.91 11.32
CA GLY A 49 -2.63 7.13 12.51
C GLY A 49 -1.82 5.89 12.92
N LYS A 50 -1.66 4.92 12.01
CA LYS A 50 -0.70 3.83 12.19
C LYS A 50 0.59 4.30 11.53
N ASP A 51 1.45 4.94 12.32
CA ASP A 51 2.89 4.96 12.03
C ASP A 51 3.30 3.52 11.69
N VAL A 52 3.49 3.24 10.40
CA VAL A 52 4.08 1.97 9.99
C VAL A 52 5.49 2.00 10.55
N PRO A 53 5.88 1.05 11.42
CA PRO A 53 7.23 1.01 11.92
C PRO A 53 8.18 0.94 10.72
N SER A 54 8.99 2.01 10.64
CA SER A 54 10.23 2.15 9.89
C SER A 54 10.82 0.80 9.52
N LYS A 55 10.98 0.52 8.21
CA LYS A 55 11.92 -0.36 7.46
C LYS A 55 12.75 -1.50 8.15
N GLU A 56 12.48 -1.90 9.39
CA GLU A 56 13.29 -2.80 10.21
C GLU A 56 12.63 -4.17 10.44
N GLN A 57 11.38 -4.39 10.02
CA GLN A 57 10.78 -5.74 10.04
C GLN A 57 11.03 -6.49 8.72
N MET A 58 12.30 -6.55 8.34
CA MET A 58 12.79 -7.43 7.28
C MET A 58 13.42 -8.68 7.91
N THR A 59 12.61 -9.51 8.59
CA THR A 59 13.00 -10.87 8.97
C THR A 59 11.79 -11.82 8.89
N LEU A 60 11.16 -11.90 7.71
CA LEU A 60 10.15 -12.94 7.44
C LEU A 60 10.75 -14.34 7.25
N PHE A 61 12.09 -14.48 7.21
CA PHE A 61 12.78 -15.77 7.12
C PHE A 61 14.08 -15.77 7.92
N SER A 62 14.01 -16.15 9.19
CA SER A 62 15.15 -16.72 9.90
C SER A 62 14.61 -17.86 10.76
N SER A 63 14.43 -19.01 10.12
CA SER A 63 14.23 -20.26 10.84
C SER A 63 15.43 -20.48 11.77
N PRO A 64 15.23 -20.80 13.07
CA PRO A 64 16.31 -21.31 13.87
C PRO A 64 16.68 -22.70 13.30
N VAL A 65 17.91 -22.84 12.82
CA VAL A 65 18.53 -24.16 12.61
C VAL A 65 18.93 -24.67 13.99
N PRO A 66 18.44 -25.83 14.47
CA PRO A 66 18.94 -26.44 15.68
C PRO A 66 20.08 -27.42 15.34
N GLU A 67 21.27 -27.16 15.89
CA GLU A 67 22.21 -28.20 16.34
C GLU A 67 23.05 -27.67 17.51
#